data_AF-A0A1B6E0N0-F1
#
_entry.id   AF-A0A1B6E0N0-F1
#
_cell.length_a   1.000
_cell.length_b   1.000
_cell.length_c   1.000
_cell.angle_alpha   90.00
_cell.angle_beta   90.00
_cell.angle_gamma   90.00
#
_symmetry.space_group_name_H-M   'P 1'
#
loop_
_entity.id
_entity.type
_entity.pdbx_description
1 polymer ?
#
loop_
_entity_poly.entity_id
_entity_poly.type
_entity_poly.pdbx_seq_one_letter_code
_entity_poly.pdbx_strand_id
1 'polypeptide(L)'
;GNLNASIELCVFKYEEYATPVGELYCNWTWDNVMCWPPTKAGTTATQRCPRDKGIDPTKFATKRCSIDGRWEGKVTGDYTTPQGWTNYTPCYTKEMLELFKKLYAGSEEAGRLKLAIAERTRTLEIV
;
A
#
# COMPACT_ATOMS: atom_id res chain seq x y z
N GLY A 1 -20.40 -5.27 2.89
CA GLY A 1 -19.54 -4.06 2.89
C GLY A 1 -18.13 -4.48 3.22
N ASN A 2 -17.14 -3.99 2.49
CA ASN A 2 -15.74 -4.44 2.61
C ASN A 2 -15.13 -3.85 3.90
N LEU A 3 -14.83 -4.69 4.89
CA LEU A 3 -14.41 -4.32 6.26
C LEU A 3 -13.06 -3.57 6.36
N ASN A 4 -12.39 -3.30 5.23
CA ASN A 4 -11.04 -2.74 5.14
C ASN A 4 -10.98 -1.40 4.37
N ALA A 5 -12.10 -0.69 4.15
CA ALA A 5 -12.18 0.38 3.15
C ALA A 5 -12.05 1.83 3.65
N SER A 6 -11.91 2.08 4.96
CA SER A 6 -11.74 3.46 5.47
C SER A 6 -10.81 3.52 6.67
N ILE A 7 -10.20 4.70 6.86
CA ILE A 7 -9.34 5.00 8.00
C ILE A 7 -10.10 4.88 9.33
N GLU A 8 -11.35 5.30 9.39
CA GLU A 8 -12.19 5.23 10.60
C GLU A 8 -12.40 3.78 11.06
N LEU A 9 -12.70 2.87 10.14
CA LEU A 9 -12.82 1.45 10.44
C LEU A 9 -11.47 0.85 10.89
N CYS A 10 -10.37 1.35 10.35
CA CYS A 10 -9.03 0.91 10.74
C CYS A 10 -8.71 1.31 12.19
N VAL A 11 -9.03 2.55 12.55
CA VAL A 11 -8.90 3.07 13.92
C VAL A 11 -9.77 2.24 14.85
N PHE A 12 -11.07 2.14 14.59
CA PHE A 12 -12.01 1.38 15.42
C PHE A 12 -11.59 -0.09 15.63
N LYS A 13 -10.96 -0.70 14.63
CA LYS A 13 -10.51 -2.09 14.72
C LYS A 13 -9.32 -2.30 15.66
N TYR A 14 -8.43 -1.32 15.79
CA TYR A 14 -7.16 -1.49 16.48
C TYR A 14 -6.86 -0.43 17.56
N GLU A 15 -7.82 0.46 17.86
CA GLU A 15 -7.68 1.50 18.89
C GLU A 15 -7.36 0.92 20.27
N GLU A 16 -7.91 -0.24 20.60
CA GLU A 16 -7.70 -0.93 21.88
C GLU A 16 -6.62 -2.03 21.81
N TYR A 17 -5.91 -2.17 20.68
CA TYR A 17 -4.90 -3.23 20.56
C TYR A 17 -3.71 -2.96 21.48
N ALA A 18 -3.50 -3.87 22.44
CA ALA A 18 -2.33 -3.88 23.30
C ALA A 18 -1.32 -4.93 22.82
N THR A 19 -0.06 -4.52 22.64
CA THR A 19 1.04 -5.42 22.30
C THR A 19 1.35 -6.35 23.48
N PRO A 20 1.57 -7.65 23.25
CA PRO A 20 2.03 -8.57 24.29
C PRO A 20 3.31 -8.11 24.99
N VAL A 21 3.39 -8.31 26.32
CA VAL A 21 4.55 -7.90 27.13
C VAL A 21 5.80 -8.63 26.67
N GLY A 22 6.88 -7.88 26.44
CA GLY A 22 8.17 -8.43 26.01
C GLY A 22 8.28 -8.73 24.51
N GLU A 23 7.26 -8.42 23.71
CA GLU A 23 7.30 -8.57 22.27
C GLU A 23 7.30 -7.21 21.54
N LEU A 24 8.03 -7.12 20.44
CA LEU A 24 8.03 -5.95 19.56
C LEU A 24 7.06 -6.17 18.39
N TYR A 25 6.32 -5.13 18.06
CA TYR A 25 5.37 -5.09 16.95
C TYR A 25 5.51 -3.78 16.21
N CYS A 26 5.31 -3.82 14.89
CA CYS A 26 4.91 -2.65 14.16
C CYS A 26 3.45 -2.33 14.49
N ASN A 27 3.16 -1.05 14.74
CA ASN A 27 1.80 -0.61 15.04
C ASN A 27 0.85 -0.82 13.85
N TRP A 28 -0.46 -0.84 14.08
CA TRP A 28 -1.41 -0.80 12.98
C TRP A 28 -1.22 0.49 12.16
N THR A 29 -1.58 0.44 10.88
CA THR A 29 -1.49 1.63 10.02
C THR A 29 -2.47 1.59 8.85
N TRP A 30 -2.88 2.76 8.39
CA TRP A 30 -3.65 2.93 7.17
C TRP A 30 -2.73 3.48 6.08
N ASP A 31 -2.54 2.75 4.99
CA ASP A 31 -1.61 3.14 3.91
C ASP A 31 -2.27 3.92 2.77
N ASN A 32 -3.43 4.53 3.03
CA ASN A 32 -4.34 5.16 2.06
C ASN A 32 -5.11 4.19 1.14
N VAL A 33 -4.88 2.87 1.25
CA VAL A 33 -5.57 1.86 0.44
C VAL A 33 -6.17 0.77 1.32
N MET A 34 -5.41 0.25 2.29
CA MET A 34 -5.81 -0.83 3.19
C MET A 34 -5.35 -0.59 4.63
N CYS A 35 -6.12 -1.17 5.55
CA CYS A 35 -5.81 -1.18 6.97
C CYS A 35 -4.88 -2.36 7.29
N TRP A 36 -3.68 -2.07 7.78
CA TRP A 36 -2.68 -3.06 8.15
C TRP A 36 -2.73 -3.35 9.65
N PRO A 37 -2.83 -4.63 10.06
CA PRO A 37 -2.84 -5.01 11.47
C PRO A 37 -1.50 -4.70 12.15
N PRO A 38 -1.50 -4.55 13.48
CA PRO A 38 -0.28 -4.67 14.27
C PRO A 38 0.41 -6.00 13.93
N THR A 39 1.71 -5.95 13.68
CA THR A 39 2.43 -7.10 13.12
C THR A 39 3.71 -7.34 13.89
N LYS A 40 3.95 -8.61 14.26
CA LYS A 40 5.10 -9.00 15.08
C LYS A 40 6.42 -8.63 14.39
N ALA A 41 7.38 -8.13 15.15
CA ALA A 41 8.69 -7.77 14.66
C ALA A 41 9.37 -8.95 13.94
N GLY A 42 10.05 -8.65 12.83
CA GLY A 42 10.71 -9.63 11.96
C GLY A 42 9.78 -10.40 11.02
N THR A 43 8.46 -10.16 11.07
CA THR A 43 7.47 -10.88 10.23
C THR A 43 6.91 -10.01 9.10
N THR A 44 6.20 -10.63 8.16
CA THR A 44 5.57 -9.95 7.03
C THR A 44 4.05 -10.06 7.14
N ALA A 45 3.37 -8.92 7.21
CA ALA A 45 1.92 -8.87 7.09
C ALA A 45 1.51 -9.15 5.65
N THR A 46 0.48 -9.97 5.46
CA THR A 46 -0.03 -10.34 4.13
C THR A 46 -1.55 -10.21 4.15
N GLN A 47 -2.12 -9.52 3.15
CA GLN A 47 -3.57 -9.34 3.02
C GLN A 47 -3.98 -9.50 1.56
N ARG A 48 -5.22 -9.95 1.31
CA ARG A 48 -5.76 -10.02 -0.06
C ARG A 48 -5.77 -8.62 -0.67
N CYS A 49 -5.46 -8.54 -1.97
CA CYS A 49 -5.54 -7.30 -2.70
C CYS A 49 -6.97 -6.72 -2.65
N PRO A 50 -7.12 -5.38 -2.60
CA PRO A 50 -8.42 -4.75 -2.55
C PRO A 50 -9.19 -5.02 -3.85
N ARG A 51 -10.52 -5.02 -3.78
CA ARG A 51 -11.35 -5.12 -4.99
C ARG A 51 -11.50 -3.75 -5.61
N ASP A 52 -10.74 -3.49 -6.67
CA ASP A 52 -10.82 -2.26 -7.46
C ASP A 52 -10.48 -2.52 -8.94
N LYS A 53 -10.77 -1.56 -9.83
CA LYS A 53 -10.47 -1.65 -11.26
C LYS A 53 -8.96 -1.79 -11.48
N GLY A 54 -8.59 -2.76 -12.32
CA GLY A 54 -7.18 -3.02 -12.64
C GLY A 54 -6.42 -3.79 -11.55
N ILE A 55 -7.10 -4.23 -10.48
CA ILE A 55 -6.54 -5.03 -9.39
C ILE A 55 -7.09 -6.47 -9.43
N ASP A 56 -6.23 -7.46 -9.23
CA ASP A 56 -6.58 -8.88 -9.07
C ASP A 56 -6.79 -9.22 -7.58
N PRO A 57 -8.04 -9.37 -7.11
CA PRO A 57 -8.34 -9.63 -5.70
C PRO A 57 -8.00 -11.05 -5.25
N THR A 58 -7.56 -11.92 -6.16
CA THR A 58 -7.08 -13.28 -5.83
C THR A 58 -5.62 -13.28 -5.35
N LYS A 59 -4.91 -12.16 -5.55
CA LYS A 59 -3.52 -11.96 -5.15
C LYS A 59 -3.43 -11.34 -3.76
N PHE A 60 -2.19 -11.13 -3.30
CA PHE A 60 -1.91 -10.59 -1.97
C PHE A 60 -0.93 -9.42 -2.04
N ALA A 61 -1.21 -8.39 -1.24
CA ALA A 61 -0.27 -7.34 -0.92
C ALA A 61 0.50 -7.73 0.36
N THR A 62 1.71 -7.22 0.50
CA THR A 62 2.57 -7.52 1.66
C THR A 62 3.23 -6.30 2.25
N LYS A 63 3.47 -6.32 3.56
CA LYS A 63 4.16 -5.26 4.30
C LYS A 63 5.14 -5.87 5.30
N ARG A 64 6.39 -5.40 5.35
CA ARG A 64 7.43 -5.97 6.20
C ARG A 64 7.57 -5.19 7.51
N CYS A 65 7.45 -5.91 8.62
CA CYS A 65 7.81 -5.38 9.93
C CYS A 65 9.27 -5.75 10.25
N SER A 66 10.09 -4.76 10.55
CA SER A 66 11.49 -4.98 10.91
C SER A 66 11.62 -5.64 12.28
N ILE A 67 12.83 -6.09 12.63
CA ILE A 67 13.10 -6.70 13.93
C ILE A 67 13.00 -5.72 15.10
N ASP A 68 13.09 -4.42 14.82
CA ASP A 68 12.95 -3.35 15.81
C ASP A 68 11.49 -2.92 16.01
N GLY A 69 10.52 -3.59 15.36
CA GLY A 69 9.11 -3.19 15.42
C GLY A 69 8.80 -1.91 14.62
N ARG A 70 9.54 -1.65 13.53
CA ARG A 70 9.29 -0.51 12.63
C ARG A 70 8.89 -1.01 11.25
N TRP A 71 7.89 -0.36 10.65
CA TRP A 71 7.52 -0.68 9.28
C TRP A 71 8.66 -0.32 8.33
N GLU A 72 9.05 -1.25 7.46
CA GLU A 72 10.09 -0.98 6.47
C GLU A 72 9.52 -0.19 5.29
N GLY A 73 10.36 0.69 4.74
CA GLY A 73 10.19 1.32 3.45
C GLY A 73 10.35 0.31 2.31
N LYS A 74 10.42 0.83 1.08
CA LYS A 74 10.57 -0.02 -0.12
C LYS A 74 11.88 -0.81 -0.10
N VAL A 75 12.89 -0.24 0.54
CA VAL A 75 14.19 -0.87 0.79
C VAL A 75 14.30 -1.16 2.28
N THR A 76 14.77 -2.35 2.62
CA THR A 76 15.03 -2.73 4.02
C THR A 76 15.96 -1.73 4.69
N GLY A 77 15.62 -1.34 5.91
CA GLY A 77 16.36 -0.33 6.68
C GLY A 77 15.94 1.12 6.41
N ASP A 78 15.10 1.38 5.41
CA ASP A 78 14.45 2.68 5.26
C ASP A 78 13.27 2.78 6.24
N TYR A 79 13.34 3.74 7.16
CA TYR A 79 12.30 4.02 8.15
C TYR A 79 11.81 5.48 8.09
N THR A 80 12.07 6.16 6.97
CA THR A 80 11.68 7.58 6.79
C THR A 80 10.17 7.78 6.81
N THR A 81 9.42 6.75 6.44
CA THR A 81 7.95 6.75 6.39
C THR A 81 7.41 5.89 7.54
N PRO A 82 6.76 6.46 8.58
CA PRO A 82 6.30 5.71 9.74
C PRO A 82 5.30 4.58 9.40
N GLN A 83 4.45 4.81 8.41
CA GLN A 83 3.54 3.80 7.87
C GLN A 83 4.24 2.77 6.98
N GLY A 84 5.53 2.92 6.66
CA GLY A 84 6.30 2.08 5.75
C GLY A 84 5.74 1.97 4.34
N TRP A 85 6.31 1.07 3.56
CA TRP A 85 5.91 0.78 2.17
C TRP A 85 5.11 -0.52 2.08
N THR A 86 4.19 -0.61 1.13
CA THR A 86 3.37 -1.80 0.87
C THR A 86 3.64 -2.31 -0.54
N ASN A 87 3.90 -3.61 -0.67
CA ASN A 87 4.09 -4.24 -1.97
C ASN A 87 2.74 -4.59 -2.61
N TYR A 88 2.24 -3.69 -3.45
CA TYR A 88 1.06 -3.92 -4.28
C TYR A 88 1.38 -4.51 -5.65
N THR A 89 2.65 -4.75 -5.99
CA THR A 89 3.04 -5.24 -7.32
C THR A 89 2.28 -6.49 -7.77
N PRO A 90 2.07 -7.52 -6.90
CA PRO A 90 1.32 -8.71 -7.28
C PRO A 90 -0.18 -8.45 -7.51
N CYS A 91 -0.70 -7.32 -7.01
CA CYS A 91 -2.11 -6.97 -7.10
C CYS A 91 -2.50 -6.44 -8.48
N TYR A 92 -1.58 -5.91 -9.27
CA TYR A 92 -1.93 -5.35 -10.56
C TYR A 92 -2.24 -6.43 -11.58
N THR A 93 -3.32 -6.24 -12.32
CA THR A 93 -3.64 -7.02 -13.52
C THR A 93 -2.55 -6.89 -14.59
N LYS A 94 -2.49 -7.84 -15.53
CA LYS A 94 -1.49 -7.80 -16.61
C LYS A 94 -1.62 -6.53 -17.44
N GLU A 95 -2.85 -6.12 -17.71
CA GLU A 95 -3.19 -4.93 -18.48
C GLU A 95 -2.67 -3.66 -17.79
N MET A 96 -2.83 -3.55 -16.47
CA MET A 96 -2.30 -2.43 -15.69
C MET A 96 -0.77 -2.42 -15.65
N LEU A 97 -0.14 -3.59 -15.50
CA LEU A 97 1.32 -3.69 -15.54
C LEU A 97 1.88 -3.23 -16.90
N GLU A 98 1.24 -3.61 -18.01
CA GLU A 98 1.63 -3.14 -19.35
C GLU A 98 1.42 -1.63 -19.52
N LEU A 99 0.36 -1.07 -18.95
CA LEU A 99 0.15 0.37 -18.95
C LEU A 99 1.26 1.09 -18.16
N PHE A 100 1.62 0.60 -16.97
CA PHE A 100 2.71 1.16 -16.19
C PHE A 100 4.05 1.08 -16.92
N LYS A 101 4.35 -0.05 -17.58
CA LYS A 101 5.55 -0.16 -18.42
C LYS A 101 5.59 0.90 -19.51
N LYS A 102 4.48 1.10 -20.25
CA LYS A 102 4.39 2.13 -21.31
C LYS A 102 4.50 3.55 -20.76
N LEU A 103 3.90 3.80 -19.61
CA LEU A 103 3.95 5.09 -18.94
C LEU A 103 5.39 5.46 -18.59
N TYR A 104 6.13 4.53 -17.98
CA TYR A 104 7.48 4.72 -17.45
C TYR A 104 8.62 4.24 -18.37
N ALA A 105 8.33 3.89 -19.64
CA ALA A 105 9.34 3.34 -20.58
C ALA A 105 10.57 4.24 -20.84
N GLY A 106 10.53 5.53 -20.46
CA GLY A 106 11.65 6.47 -20.61
C GLY A 106 12.36 6.71 -19.28
N SER A 107 11.76 7.55 -18.43
CA SER A 107 12.22 7.83 -17.07
C SER A 107 11.04 7.99 -16.12
N GLU A 108 11.31 7.99 -14.81
CA GLU A 108 10.29 8.25 -13.81
C GLU A 108 9.69 9.66 -13.97
N GLU A 109 10.52 10.65 -14.28
CA GLU A 109 10.12 12.05 -14.54
C GLU A 109 9.23 12.15 -15.78
N ALA A 110 9.59 11.46 -16.87
CA ALA A 110 8.78 11.43 -18.07
C ALA A 110 7.41 10.77 -17.82
N GLY A 111 7.38 9.70 -17.00
CA GLY A 111 6.13 9.08 -16.57
C GLY A 111 5.26 10.01 -15.72
N ARG A 112 5.87 10.74 -14.77
CA ARG A 112 5.17 11.74 -13.94
C ARG A 112 4.63 12.90 -14.78
N LEU A 113 5.37 13.36 -15.79
CA LEU A 113 4.91 14.37 -16.72
C LEU A 113 3.70 13.89 -17.53
N LYS A 114 3.74 12.66 -18.06
CA LYS A 114 2.59 12.06 -18.77
C LYS A 114 1.35 11.99 -17.87
N LEU A 115 1.50 11.62 -16.60
CA LEU A 115 0.41 11.61 -15.62
C LEU A 115 -0.15 13.01 -15.38
N ALA A 116 0.71 14.01 -15.18
CA ALA A 116 0.29 15.39 -14.96
C ALA A 116 -0.45 15.98 -16.17
N ILE A 117 -0.01 15.66 -17.39
CA ILE A 117 -0.74 16.03 -18.62
C ILE A 117 -2.11 15.38 -18.62
N ALA A 118 -2.20 14.06 -18.43
CA ALA A 118 -3.45 13.32 -18.45
C ALA A 118 -4.46 13.83 -17.41
N GLU A 119 -4.02 14.16 -16.18
CA GLU A 119 -4.87 14.72 -15.14
C GLU A 119 -5.46 16.08 -15.54
N ARG A 120 -4.64 16.96 -16.13
CA ARG A 120 -5.06 18.30 -16.55
C ARG A 120 -5.94 18.28 -17.79
N THR A 121 -5.68 17.38 -18.74
CA THR A 121 -6.47 17.26 -19.98
C THR A 121 -7.78 16.51 -19.76
N ARG A 122 -7.88 15.62 -18.75
CA ARG A 122 -9.14 14.95 -18.38
C ARG A 122 -10.23 15.94 -17.95
N THR A 123 -9.86 17.14 -17.50
CA THR A 123 -10.80 18.23 -17.19
C THR A 123 -11.45 18.82 -18.44
N LEU A 124 -10.85 18.65 -19.62
CA LEU A 124 -11.37 19.18 -20.90
C LEU A 124 -12.36 18.24 -21.60
N GLU A 125 -12.53 16.99 -21.13
CA GLU A 125 -13.46 16.02 -21.73
C GLU A 125 -14.89 16.10 -21.17
N ILE A 126 -15.22 17.14 -20.39
CA ILE A 126 -16.61 17.43 -19.97
C ILE A 126 -17.11 18.62 -20.80
N VAL A 127 -17.70 18.31 -21.96
CA VAL A 127 -18.64 19.17 -22.70
C VAL A 127 -19.82 18.31 -23.12
#